data_AF-A0A7L3FRS9-F1
#
_entry.id   AF-A0A7L3FRS9-F1
#
_cell.length_a   1.000
_cell.length_b   1.000
_cell.length_c   1.000
_cell.angle_alpha   90.00
_cell.angle_beta   90.00
_cell.angle_gamma   90.00
#
_symmetry.space_group_name_H-M   'P 1'
#
loop_
_entity.id
_entity.type
_entity.pdbx_description
1 polymer ?
#
loop_
_entity_poly.entity_id
_entity_poly.type
_entity_poly.pdbx_seq_one_letter_code
_entity_poly.pdbx_strand_id
1 'polypeptide(L)'
;DKAAIAGLCRELGADLESLTGRSHALPVAVKVTSALTFLASGSFQTATRDTTGISQSAMSNCLAQFLEALQRRMHVALRAPSENEPAYRNAGNYHSMNMQVVCDAAGAITNVVAKFPGSCPNAAVLENSALARLLEGAR
;
A
#
# COMPACT_ATOMS: atom_id res chain seq x y z
N ASP A 1 -15.07 10.40 -4.51
CA ASP A 1 -15.22 11.26 -3.31
C ASP A 1 -13.95 12.10 -3.12
N LYS A 2 -14.07 13.44 -3.12
CA LYS A 2 -12.92 14.35 -2.95
C LYS A 2 -12.38 14.34 -1.51
N ALA A 3 -13.25 14.10 -0.52
CA ALA A 3 -12.85 14.07 0.89
C ALA A 3 -11.97 12.85 1.17
N ALA A 4 -12.33 11.68 0.64
CA ALA A 4 -11.51 10.47 0.73
C ALA A 4 -10.12 10.65 0.11
N ILE A 5 -10.00 11.27 -1.07
CA ILE A 5 -8.70 11.54 -1.71
C ILE A 5 -7.86 12.49 -0.84
N ALA A 6 -8.47 13.53 -0.27
CA ALA A 6 -7.78 14.46 0.62
C ALA A 6 -7.32 13.78 1.92
N GLY A 7 -8.13 12.85 2.45
CA GLY A 7 -7.76 11.99 3.58
C GLY A 7 -6.53 11.16 3.27
N LEU A 8 -6.55 10.45 2.14
CA LEU A 8 -5.43 9.62 1.70
C LEU A 8 -4.14 10.44 1.45
N CYS A 9 -4.25 11.64 0.88
CA CYS A 9 -3.11 12.54 0.73
C CYS A 9 -2.50 12.95 2.07
N ARG A 10 -3.32 13.11 3.11
CA ARG A 10 -2.84 13.42 4.47
C ARG A 10 -2.14 12.23 5.11
N GLU A 11 -2.68 11.02 4.93
CA GLU A 11 -2.13 9.79 5.51
C GLU A 11 -0.83 9.34 4.85
N LEU A 12 -0.71 9.51 3.54
CA LEU A 12 0.46 9.10 2.76
C LEU A 12 1.42 10.26 2.47
N GLY A 13 1.12 11.48 2.94
CA GLY A 13 1.87 12.69 2.59
C GLY A 13 3.36 12.57 2.89
N ALA A 14 3.72 12.15 4.11
CA ALA A 14 5.12 11.99 4.51
C ALA A 14 5.88 10.93 3.68
N ASP A 15 5.20 9.88 3.21
CA ASP A 15 5.80 8.85 2.37
C ASP A 15 5.94 9.29 0.90
N LEU A 16 5.04 10.17 0.44
CA LEU A 16 4.94 10.61 -0.95
C LEU A 16 5.64 11.95 -1.21
N GLU A 17 5.99 12.70 -0.18
CA GLU A 17 6.79 13.90 -0.31
C GLU A 17 8.19 13.57 -0.84
N SER A 18 8.62 14.29 -1.87
CA SER A 18 9.92 14.05 -2.48
C SER A 18 11.01 14.64 -1.59
N LEU A 19 11.83 13.79 -0.96
CA LEU A 19 12.98 14.20 -0.14
C LEU A 19 14.15 14.79 -0.95
N THR A 20 14.02 14.88 -2.28
CA THR A 20 15.07 15.36 -3.17
C THR A 20 14.72 16.74 -3.70
N GLY A 21 15.64 17.71 -3.56
CA GLY A 21 15.49 19.09 -4.03
C GLY A 21 15.55 19.27 -5.55
N ARG A 22 15.06 18.29 -6.33
CA ARG A 22 14.96 18.40 -7.79
C ARG A 22 13.79 19.32 -8.13
N SER A 23 14.01 20.31 -8.99
CA SER A 23 13.09 21.43 -9.28
C SER A 23 11.71 21.07 -9.90
N HIS A 24 11.29 19.81 -9.91
CA HIS A 24 10.04 19.33 -10.53
C HIS A 24 9.39 18.16 -9.77
N ALA A 25 9.55 18.08 -8.44
CA ALA A 25 8.88 17.06 -7.66
C ALA A 25 7.34 17.15 -7.82
N LEU A 26 6.70 16.03 -8.19
CA LEU A 26 5.25 15.97 -8.30
C LEU A 26 4.59 16.20 -6.92
N PRO A 27 3.53 17.01 -6.83
CA PRO A 27 2.76 17.16 -5.60
C PRO A 27 2.14 15.84 -5.15
N VAL A 28 1.98 15.65 -3.83
CA VAL A 28 1.36 14.45 -3.23
C VAL A 28 0.01 14.12 -3.87
N ALA A 29 -0.84 15.13 -4.06
CA ALA A 29 -2.15 14.94 -4.67
C ALA A 29 -2.06 14.34 -6.08
N VAL A 30 -1.13 14.85 -6.91
CA VAL A 30 -0.89 14.32 -8.27
C VAL A 30 -0.41 12.88 -8.20
N LYS A 31 0.46 12.55 -7.24
CA LYS A 31 0.93 11.17 -7.05
C LYS A 31 -0.23 10.22 -6.67
N VAL A 32 -1.03 10.60 -5.68
CA VAL A 32 -2.19 9.82 -5.23
C VAL A 32 -3.19 9.62 -6.35
N THR A 33 -3.60 10.68 -7.04
CA THR A 33 -4.62 10.56 -8.11
C THR A 33 -4.10 9.75 -9.30
N SER A 34 -2.82 9.89 -9.65
CA SER A 34 -2.23 9.14 -10.76
C SER A 34 -2.13 7.65 -10.43
N ALA A 35 -1.68 7.30 -9.22
CA ALA A 35 -1.63 5.92 -8.74
C ALA A 35 -3.02 5.27 -8.70
N LEU A 36 -4.02 5.96 -8.15
CA LEU A 36 -5.40 5.46 -8.12
C LEU A 36 -5.98 5.28 -9.52
N THR A 37 -5.75 6.23 -10.43
CA THR A 37 -6.20 6.13 -11.83
C THR A 37 -5.56 4.94 -12.54
N PHE A 38 -4.27 4.70 -12.28
CA PHE A 38 -3.57 3.53 -12.81
C PHE A 38 -4.17 2.22 -12.29
N LEU A 39 -4.35 2.09 -10.97
CA LEU A 39 -4.90 0.88 -10.34
C LEU A 39 -6.35 0.61 -10.77
N ALA A 40 -7.17 1.66 -10.91
CA ALA A 40 -8.57 1.53 -11.34
C ALA A 40 -8.70 1.16 -12.82
N SER A 41 -7.78 1.61 -13.67
CA SER A 41 -7.83 1.35 -15.12
C SER A 41 -7.17 0.03 -15.52
N GLY A 42 -6.41 -0.63 -14.63
CA GLY A 42 -5.68 -1.87 -14.93
C GLY A 42 -4.71 -1.75 -16.10
N SER A 43 -4.32 -0.52 -16.47
CA SER A 43 -3.60 -0.23 -17.70
C SER A 43 -2.10 -0.37 -17.51
N PHE A 44 -1.51 -1.46 -18.01
CA PHE A 44 -0.07 -1.69 -17.86
C PHE A 44 0.81 -0.93 -18.88
N GLN A 45 0.26 -0.32 -19.95
CA GLN A 45 1.03 0.44 -20.94
C GLN A 45 0.22 1.59 -21.61
N THR A 46 0.91 2.71 -21.88
CA THR A 46 0.62 3.86 -22.77
C THR A 46 -0.66 4.68 -22.57
N ALA A 47 -1.75 4.15 -22.00
CA ALA A 47 -3.01 4.88 -21.85
C ALA A 47 -2.98 5.97 -20.74
N THR A 48 -2.03 5.91 -19.81
CA THR A 48 -1.97 6.81 -18.64
C THR A 48 -1.34 8.18 -18.96
N ARG A 49 -0.63 8.31 -20.10
CA ARG A 49 -0.01 9.59 -20.50
C ARG A 49 -1.07 10.66 -20.75
N ASP A 50 -2.20 10.27 -21.33
CA ASP A 50 -3.25 11.20 -21.75
C ASP A 50 -4.22 11.56 -20.62
N THR A 51 -4.34 10.71 -19.58
CA THR A 51 -5.26 10.93 -18.46
C THR A 51 -4.67 11.76 -17.33
N THR A 52 -3.36 11.72 -17.12
CA THR A 52 -2.69 12.33 -15.95
C THR A 52 -1.67 13.40 -16.30
N GLY A 53 -1.19 13.45 -17.55
CA GLY A 53 -0.23 14.45 -18.01
C GLY A 53 1.21 14.26 -17.50
N ILE A 54 1.53 13.15 -16.82
CA ILE A 54 2.88 12.84 -16.34
C ILE A 54 3.62 11.86 -17.27
N SER A 55 4.96 11.88 -17.24
CA SER A 55 5.78 10.93 -18.00
C SER A 55 5.62 9.50 -17.46
N GLN A 56 5.88 8.49 -18.30
CA GLN A 56 5.85 7.09 -17.87
C GLN A 56 6.82 6.82 -16.71
N SER A 57 8.02 7.40 -16.74
CA SER A 57 9.01 7.25 -15.67
C SER A 57 8.54 7.88 -14.35
N ALA A 58 7.89 9.05 -14.42
CA ALA A 58 7.29 9.69 -13.25
C ALA A 58 6.14 8.87 -12.69
N MET A 59 5.29 8.28 -13.56
CA MET A 59 4.22 7.37 -13.16
C MET A 59 4.76 6.11 -12.48
N SER A 60 5.78 5.47 -13.05
CA SER A 60 6.41 4.26 -12.48
C SER A 60 6.94 4.52 -11.07
N ASN A 61 7.72 5.60 -10.91
CA ASN A 61 8.26 5.99 -9.60
C ASN A 61 7.14 6.36 -8.61
N CYS A 62 6.11 7.06 -9.08
CA CYS A 62 4.95 7.42 -8.28
C CYS A 62 4.21 6.18 -7.78
N LEU A 63 3.95 5.21 -8.65
CA LEU A 63 3.25 3.98 -8.30
C LEU A 63 4.06 3.18 -7.29
N ALA A 64 5.37 3.04 -7.50
CA ALA A 64 6.26 2.34 -6.56
C ALA A 64 6.19 2.96 -5.16
N GLN A 65 6.37 4.29 -5.07
CA GLN A 65 6.27 5.02 -3.79
C GLN A 65 4.91 4.85 -3.12
N PHE A 66 3.83 4.93 -3.89
CA PHE A 66 2.47 4.75 -3.38
C PHE A 66 2.24 3.34 -2.84
N LEU A 67 2.66 2.31 -3.57
CA LEU A 67 2.52 0.92 -3.12
C LEU A 67 3.39 0.60 -1.90
N GLU A 68 4.61 1.12 -1.84
CA GLU A 68 5.46 1.01 -0.65
C GLU A 68 4.83 1.68 0.57
N ALA A 69 4.24 2.87 0.39
CA ALA A 69 3.54 3.58 1.45
C ALA A 69 2.35 2.77 1.98
N LEU A 70 1.56 2.16 1.09
CA LEU A 70 0.45 1.27 1.49
C LEU A 70 0.94 0.01 2.21
N GLN A 71 2.02 -0.60 1.75
CA GLN A 71 2.60 -1.78 2.38
C GLN A 71 3.05 -1.51 3.82
N ARG A 72 3.56 -0.31 4.13
CA ARG A 72 3.91 0.06 5.51
C ARG A 72 2.69 0.08 6.45
N ARG A 73 1.48 0.30 5.91
CA ARG A 73 0.22 0.30 6.69
C ARG A 73 -0.33 -1.09 6.98
N MET A 74 0.24 -2.14 6.39
CA MET A 74 -0.12 -3.53 6.71
C MET A 74 0.43 -4.00 8.06
N HIS A 75 1.27 -3.19 8.70
CA HIS A 75 1.94 -3.54 9.94
C HIS A 75 1.34 -2.79 11.14
N VAL A 76 1.04 -3.51 12.21
CA VAL A 76 0.69 -2.94 13.52
C VAL A 76 1.92 -2.99 14.41
N ALA A 77 2.41 -1.82 14.81
CA ALA A 77 3.58 -1.70 15.66
C ALA A 77 3.35 -2.39 17.02
N LEU A 78 4.37 -3.10 17.49
CA LEU A 78 4.38 -3.76 18.78
C LEU A 78 5.48 -3.18 19.66
N ARG A 79 5.32 -3.33 20.97
CA ARG A 79 6.45 -3.34 21.88
C ARG A 79 7.27 -4.59 21.61
N ALA A 80 8.60 -4.46 21.55
CA ALA A 80 9.52 -5.56 21.33
C ALA A 80 9.18 -6.75 22.27
N PRO A 81 8.87 -7.94 21.73
CA PRO A 81 8.62 -9.11 22.56
C PRO A 81 9.93 -9.62 23.17
N SER A 82 9.85 -10.25 24.35
CA SER A 82 11.02 -10.84 25.02
C SER A 82 11.46 -12.16 24.38
N GLU A 83 10.51 -12.88 23.78
CA GLU A 83 10.74 -14.16 23.12
C GLU A 83 10.68 -14.01 21.61
N ASN A 84 11.63 -14.62 20.91
CA ASN A 84 11.71 -14.64 19.44
C ASN A 84 11.55 -13.24 18.80
N GLU A 85 12.15 -12.22 19.43
CA GLU A 85 12.15 -10.81 18.97
C GLU A 85 12.46 -10.64 17.47
N PRO A 86 13.49 -11.32 16.90
CA PRO A 86 13.86 -11.10 15.50
C PRO A 86 12.73 -11.45 14.53
N ALA A 87 11.85 -12.37 14.89
CA ALA A 87 10.71 -12.74 14.04
C ALA A 87 9.74 -11.56 13.84
N TYR A 88 9.63 -10.66 14.81
CA TYR A 88 8.69 -9.54 14.74
C TYR A 88 9.27 -8.29 14.07
N ARG A 89 10.53 -8.31 13.66
CA ARG A 89 11.19 -7.18 13.03
C ARG A 89 10.89 -7.12 11.54
N ASN A 90 10.34 -6.01 11.07
CA ASN A 90 9.99 -5.81 9.67
C ASN A 90 11.09 -5.11 8.87
N ALA A 91 10.86 -4.91 7.56
CA ALA A 91 11.76 -4.19 6.66
C ALA A 91 11.94 -2.70 7.03
N GLY A 92 10.98 -2.12 7.76
CA GLY A 92 11.08 -0.78 8.35
C GLY A 92 11.93 -0.71 9.62
N ASN A 93 12.55 -1.82 10.03
CA ASN A 93 13.42 -1.94 11.20
C ASN A 93 12.71 -1.69 12.55
N TYR A 94 11.40 -1.96 12.63
CA TYR A 94 10.64 -1.91 13.87
C TYR A 94 9.83 -3.20 14.11
N HIS A 95 9.43 -3.43 15.36
CA HIS A 95 8.62 -4.60 15.74
C HIS A 95 7.18 -4.41 15.34
N SER A 96 6.59 -5.41 14.68
CA SER A 96 5.20 -5.35 14.26
C SER A 96 4.58 -6.74 14.09
N MET A 97 3.24 -6.75 14.07
CA MET A 97 2.46 -7.81 13.43
C MET A 97 2.15 -7.42 12.00
N ASN A 98 2.31 -8.34 11.06
CA ASN A 98 1.81 -8.19 9.71
C ASN A 98 0.34 -8.65 9.68
N MET A 99 -0.52 -7.84 9.05
CA MET A 99 -1.95 -8.09 8.98
C MET A 99 -2.56 -7.78 7.61
N GLN A 100 -3.70 -8.42 7.37
CA GLN A 100 -4.59 -8.15 6.25
C GLN A 100 -5.96 -7.78 6.81
N VAL A 101 -6.56 -6.75 6.21
CA VAL A 101 -7.97 -6.40 6.41
C VAL A 101 -8.60 -6.24 5.05
N VAL A 102 -9.77 -6.84 4.88
CA VAL A 102 -10.59 -6.67 3.68
C VAL A 102 -11.94 -6.15 4.11
N CYS A 103 -12.42 -5.16 3.37
CA CYS A 103 -13.75 -4.60 3.51
C CYS A 103 -14.53 -4.72 2.21
N ASP A 104 -15.86 -4.67 2.31
CA ASP A 104 -16.72 -4.56 1.15
C ASP A 104 -16.86 -3.11 0.67
N ALA A 105 -17.67 -2.90 -0.37
CA ALA A 105 -17.92 -1.58 -0.96
C ALA A 105 -18.64 -0.60 -0.01
N ALA A 106 -19.32 -1.10 1.03
CA ALA A 106 -19.95 -0.29 2.07
C ALA A 106 -18.98 0.05 3.21
N GLY A 107 -17.74 -0.47 3.16
CA GLY A 107 -16.72 -0.29 4.19
C GLY A 107 -16.87 -1.25 5.37
N ALA A 108 -17.75 -2.25 5.30
CA ALA A 108 -17.86 -3.26 6.34
C ALA A 108 -16.67 -4.23 6.25
N ILE A 109 -16.01 -4.48 7.39
CA ILE A 109 -14.88 -5.41 7.46
C ILE A 109 -15.40 -6.83 7.28
N THR A 110 -14.92 -7.54 6.26
CA THR A 110 -15.35 -8.90 5.89
C THR A 110 -14.30 -9.96 6.21
N ASN A 111 -13.02 -9.58 6.27
CA ASN A 111 -11.94 -10.50 6.60
C ASN A 111 -10.81 -9.78 7.34
N VAL A 112 -10.30 -10.41 8.41
CA VAL A 112 -9.13 -9.94 9.16
C VAL A 112 -8.20 -11.11 9.40
N VAL A 113 -6.91 -10.92 9.10
CA VAL A 113 -5.84 -11.86 9.43
C VAL A 113 -4.72 -11.10 10.10
N ALA A 114 -4.52 -11.29 11.40
CA ALA A 114 -3.53 -10.55 12.20
C ALA A 114 -2.68 -11.51 13.06
N LYS A 115 -2.09 -12.51 12.41
CA LYS A 115 -1.35 -13.60 13.07
C LYS A 115 0.09 -13.77 12.60
N PHE A 116 0.54 -12.92 11.68
CA PHE A 116 1.87 -13.04 11.10
C PHE A 116 2.85 -12.10 11.80
N PRO A 117 4.06 -12.57 12.12
CA PRO A 117 5.08 -11.72 12.71
C PRO A 117 5.64 -10.76 11.66
N GLY A 118 6.21 -9.63 12.09
CA GLY A 118 6.63 -8.53 11.20
C GLY A 118 7.68 -8.88 10.16
N SER A 119 8.48 -9.93 10.36
CA SER A 119 9.44 -10.43 9.37
C SER A 119 8.78 -11.18 8.20
N CYS A 120 7.51 -11.57 8.32
CA CYS A 120 6.81 -12.26 7.24
C CYS A 120 6.59 -11.34 6.03
N PRO A 121 6.85 -11.82 4.80
CA PRO A 121 6.50 -11.11 3.58
C PRO A 121 5.00 -10.79 3.51
N ASN A 122 4.65 -9.60 3.01
CA ASN A 122 3.26 -9.14 2.92
C ASN A 122 2.35 -10.09 2.12
N ALA A 123 2.86 -10.66 1.03
CA ALA A 123 2.10 -11.62 0.21
C ALA A 123 1.71 -12.89 0.99
N ALA A 124 2.56 -13.32 1.94
CA ALA A 124 2.32 -14.53 2.70
C ALA A 124 1.04 -14.44 3.55
N VAL A 125 0.65 -13.23 3.99
CA VAL A 125 -0.59 -13.06 4.76
C VAL A 125 -1.82 -13.41 3.91
N LEU A 126 -1.85 -12.96 2.65
CA LEU A 126 -2.91 -13.27 1.71
C LEU A 126 -2.87 -14.75 1.30
N GLU A 127 -1.72 -15.26 0.89
CA GLU A 127 -1.51 -16.65 0.47
C GLU A 127 -1.98 -17.66 1.54
N ASN A 128 -1.80 -17.32 2.81
CA ASN A 128 -2.18 -18.17 3.95
C ASN A 128 -3.51 -17.75 4.60
N SER A 129 -4.31 -16.93 3.91
CA SER A 129 -5.64 -16.51 4.37
C SER A 129 -6.74 -17.45 3.87
N ALA A 130 -7.88 -17.47 4.57
CA ALA A 130 -9.07 -18.14 4.05
C ALA A 130 -9.58 -17.50 2.75
N LEU A 131 -9.29 -16.21 2.55
CA LEU A 131 -9.72 -15.46 1.37
C LEU A 131 -9.02 -15.91 0.10
N ALA A 132 -7.70 -16.18 0.14
CA ALA A 132 -6.99 -16.69 -1.04
C ALA A 132 -7.61 -18.00 -1.56
N ARG A 133 -7.90 -18.94 -0.65
CA ARG A 133 -8.58 -20.20 -0.99
C ARG A 133 -9.96 -19.99 -1.61
N LEU A 134 -10.72 -19.01 -1.12
CA LEU A 134 -12.02 -18.67 -1.67
C LEU A 134 -11.89 -18.12 -3.10
N LEU A 135 -10.92 -17.24 -3.34
CA LEU A 135 -10.68 -16.63 -4.65
C LEU A 135 -10.14 -17.64 -5.67
N GLU A 136 -9.32 -18.60 -5.23
CA GLU A 136 -8.78 -19.67 -6.08
C GLU A 136 -9.84 -20.73 -6.43
N GLY A 137 -10.73 -21.07 -5.49
CA GLY A 137 -11.83 -22.01 -5.72
C GLY A 137 -13.01 -21.44 -6.49
N ALA A 138 -13.03 -20.13 -6.74
CA ALA A 138 -14.04 -19.44 -7.56
C ALA A 138 -13.66 -19.36 -9.05
N ARG A 139 -12.64 -20.10 -9.49
CA ARG A 139 -12.24 -20.24 -10.90
C ARG A 139 -12.81 -21.50 -11.53
#